data_AF-A0A956CTQ6-F1
#
_entry.id   AF-A0A956CTQ6-F1
#
_cell.length_a   1.000
_cell.length_b   1.000
_cell.length_c   1.000
_cell.angle_alpha   90.00
_cell.angle_beta   90.00
_cell.angle_gamma   90.00
#
_symmetry.space_group_name_H-M   'P 1'
#
loop_
_entity.id
_entity.type
_entity.pdbx_description
1 polymer ?
#
loop_
_entity_poly.entity_id
_entity_poly.type
_entity_poly.pdbx_seq_one_letter_code
_entity_poly.pdbx_strand_id
1 'polypeptide(L)'
;MKYGAIQAGSWRYPLTDRDVLWAGRMVQGETNARAGRADDALAVLWTMTQLFSPAGQEGKYGRQRFGDFTSLIRAYSQPINPLWLGDGMFCRPGGRAAGTEACAADRLARRARLQQTPWRELDAELRQVVLDWAAGRTNNPVPGAVEFAAESVAASFLARNPGAVRVARIHNTFVATEGSQGWSVMPWVEAAARAASLPLGTALMAATAGAALAWAYRQSPPT
;
A
#
# COMPACT_ATOMS: atom_id res chain seq x y z
N MET A 1 1.87 -5.42 15.51
CA MET A 1 1.70 -5.49 14.05
C MET A 1 2.92 -4.85 13.39
N LYS A 2 3.42 -5.44 12.29
CA LYS A 2 4.62 -4.93 11.59
C LYS A 2 4.31 -3.73 10.69
N TYR A 3 3.09 -3.65 10.16
CA TYR A 3 2.62 -2.57 9.29
C TYR A 3 1.50 -1.79 9.96
N GLY A 4 1.25 -0.61 9.42
CA GLY A 4 0.18 0.29 9.77
C GLY A 4 -1.18 -0.14 9.20
N ALA A 5 -2.08 0.84 9.10
CA ALA A 5 -3.40 0.65 8.51
C ALA A 5 -3.75 1.82 7.59
N ILE A 6 -4.40 1.55 6.47
CA ILE A 6 -5.03 2.61 5.69
C ILE A 6 -6.24 3.11 6.51
N GLN A 7 -6.33 4.42 6.71
CA GLN A 7 -7.40 5.06 7.47
C GLN A 7 -8.06 6.17 6.64
N ALA A 8 -9.37 6.33 6.83
CA ALA A 8 -10.15 7.44 6.30
C ALA A 8 -11.35 7.70 7.23
N GLY A 9 -11.26 8.74 8.06
CA GLY A 9 -12.27 9.01 9.09
C GLY A 9 -12.32 7.88 10.12
N SER A 10 -13.50 7.31 10.35
CA SER A 10 -13.67 6.15 11.24
C SER A 10 -13.34 4.80 10.58
N TRP A 11 -13.13 4.77 9.25
CA TRP A 11 -12.81 3.55 8.54
C TRP A 11 -11.31 3.22 8.64
N ARG A 12 -11.01 1.93 8.82
CA ARG A 12 -9.66 1.40 8.99
C ARG A 12 -9.49 0.06 8.28
N TYR A 13 -8.35 -0.11 7.61
CA TYR A 13 -7.93 -1.36 6.99
C TYR A 13 -6.47 -1.71 7.37
N PRO A 14 -6.25 -2.71 8.24
CA PRO A 14 -4.92 -3.17 8.58
C PRO A 14 -4.20 -3.76 7.38
N LEU A 15 -2.97 -3.30 7.08
CA LEU A 15 -2.16 -3.85 6.00
C LEU A 15 -1.58 -5.21 6.39
N THR A 16 -1.64 -6.16 5.46
CA THR A 16 -1.10 -7.52 5.63
C THR A 16 0.23 -7.73 4.88
N ASP A 17 0.95 -8.81 5.19
CA ASP A 17 2.13 -9.21 4.39
C ASP A 17 1.79 -9.41 2.91
N ARG A 18 0.57 -9.88 2.62
CA ARG A 18 0.08 -10.07 1.25
C ARG A 18 -0.06 -8.74 0.53
N ASP A 19 -0.61 -7.72 1.19
CA ASP A 19 -0.76 -6.38 0.61
C ASP A 19 0.60 -5.76 0.31
N VAL A 20 1.54 -5.84 1.25
CA VAL A 20 2.91 -5.35 1.09
C VAL A 20 3.62 -6.04 -0.07
N LEU A 21 3.51 -7.37 -0.18
CA LEU A 21 4.10 -8.11 -1.30
C LEU A 21 3.52 -7.69 -2.65
N TRP A 22 2.20 -7.63 -2.77
CA TRP A 22 1.56 -7.28 -4.05
C TRP A 22 1.74 -5.81 -4.40
N ALA A 23 1.78 -4.91 -3.41
CA ALA A 23 2.14 -3.51 -3.61
C ALA A 23 3.58 -3.38 -4.16
N GLY A 24 4.53 -4.14 -3.62
CA GLY A 24 5.90 -4.23 -4.15
C GLY A 24 5.97 -4.68 -5.60
N ARG A 25 5.22 -5.74 -5.95
CA ARG A 25 5.14 -6.22 -7.34
C ARG A 25 4.49 -5.19 -8.26
N MET A 26 3.44 -4.51 -7.81
CA MET A 26 2.79 -3.43 -8.54
C MET A 26 3.78 -2.32 -8.88
N VAL A 27 4.42 -1.72 -7.87
CA VAL A 27 5.32 -0.58 -8.12
C VAL A 27 6.52 -0.97 -8.98
N GLN A 28 7.05 -2.19 -8.81
CA GLN A 28 8.11 -2.71 -9.69
C GLN A 28 7.65 -2.84 -11.14
N GLY A 29 6.40 -3.26 -11.34
CA GLY A 29 5.76 -3.32 -12.65
C GLY A 29 5.59 -1.95 -13.29
N GLU A 30 4.93 -1.03 -12.58
CA GLU A 30 4.54 0.30 -13.08
C GLU A 30 5.75 1.22 -13.32
N THR A 31 6.79 1.10 -12.50
CA THR A 31 8.03 1.89 -12.65
C THR A 31 9.07 1.24 -13.56
N ASN A 32 8.82 0.01 -14.02
CA ASN A 32 9.77 -0.84 -14.73
C ASN A 32 11.08 -1.09 -13.96
N ALA A 33 11.07 -1.07 -12.63
CA ALA A 33 12.24 -1.30 -11.77
C ALA A 33 13.45 -0.40 -12.13
N ARG A 34 13.21 0.80 -12.67
CA ARG A 34 14.29 1.72 -13.02
C ARG A 34 14.76 2.42 -11.74
N ALA A 35 16.07 2.61 -11.61
CA ALA A 35 16.64 3.41 -10.51
C ALA A 35 16.10 4.84 -10.53
N GLY A 36 15.97 5.46 -9.35
CA GLY A 36 15.48 6.84 -9.22
C GLY A 36 13.99 6.97 -9.49
N ARG A 37 13.22 5.91 -9.22
CA ARG A 37 11.75 5.89 -9.37
C ARG A 37 11.00 5.82 -8.04
N ALA A 38 11.69 6.08 -6.92
CA ALA A 38 11.10 6.07 -5.59
C ALA A 38 9.86 6.99 -5.49
N ASP A 39 9.94 8.22 -6.00
CA ASP A 39 8.82 9.19 -5.93
C ASP A 39 7.60 8.74 -6.75
N ASP A 40 7.84 8.13 -7.92
CA ASP A 40 6.77 7.62 -8.79
C ASP A 40 6.11 6.38 -8.16
N ALA A 41 6.91 5.48 -7.57
CA ALA A 41 6.42 4.34 -6.82
C ALA A 41 5.58 4.78 -5.61
N LEU A 42 6.05 5.79 -4.86
CA LEU A 42 5.33 6.34 -3.73
C LEU A 42 4.00 6.97 -4.17
N ALA A 43 3.99 7.73 -5.25
CA ALA A 43 2.77 8.31 -5.82
C ALA A 43 1.77 7.23 -6.26
N VAL A 44 2.23 6.15 -6.92
CA VAL A 44 1.38 5.00 -7.29
C VAL A 44 0.75 4.35 -6.05
N LEU A 45 1.53 4.13 -4.98
CA LEU A 45 1.00 3.56 -3.73
C LEU A 45 -0.09 4.45 -3.12
N TRP A 46 0.13 5.76 -3.10
CA TRP A 46 -0.83 6.72 -2.57
C TRP A 46 -2.08 6.85 -3.45
N THR A 47 -1.96 6.78 -4.77
CA THR A 47 -3.12 6.72 -5.67
C THR A 47 -3.97 5.48 -5.41
N MET A 48 -3.36 4.32 -5.19
CA MET A 48 -4.10 3.10 -4.82
C MET A 48 -4.69 3.15 -3.41
N THR A 49 -4.00 3.79 -2.47
CA THR A 49 -4.50 4.04 -1.11
C THR A 49 -5.77 4.90 -1.17
N GLN A 50 -5.75 5.95 -1.99
CA GLN A 50 -6.87 6.86 -2.22
C GLN A 50 -8.05 6.15 -2.88
N LEU A 51 -7.80 5.42 -3.96
CA LEU A 51 -8.81 4.65 -4.68
C LEU A 51 -9.44 3.54 -3.82
N PHE A 52 -8.69 2.94 -2.89
CA PHE A 52 -9.21 1.90 -2.00
C PHE A 52 -10.06 2.44 -0.83
N SER A 53 -9.87 3.71 -0.47
CA SER A 53 -10.61 4.34 0.64
C SER A 53 -12.13 4.44 0.34
N PRO A 54 -12.98 4.65 1.36
CA PRO A 54 -14.41 4.90 1.16
C PRO A 54 -14.70 6.07 0.22
N ALA A 55 -13.89 7.13 0.26
CA ALA A 55 -14.04 8.28 -0.61
C ALA A 55 -13.72 7.94 -2.09
N GLY A 56 -12.83 6.97 -2.32
CA GLY A 56 -12.48 6.42 -3.63
C GLY A 56 -13.51 5.49 -4.26
N GLN A 57 -14.66 5.26 -3.62
CA GLN A 57 -15.66 4.30 -4.07
C GLN A 57 -16.52 4.77 -5.25
N GLU A 58 -16.45 6.04 -5.62
CA GLU A 58 -17.13 6.59 -6.79
C GLU A 58 -16.42 6.15 -8.08
N GLY A 59 -16.56 4.87 -8.46
CA GLY A 59 -15.97 4.39 -9.70
C GLY A 59 -15.91 2.88 -9.88
N LYS A 60 -15.27 2.47 -10.98
CA LYS A 60 -15.08 1.06 -11.37
C LYS A 60 -14.22 0.28 -10.37
N TYR A 61 -13.38 0.98 -9.61
CA TYR A 61 -12.36 0.44 -8.73
C TYR A 61 -12.51 0.99 -7.32
N GLY A 62 -13.29 0.30 -6.49
CA GLY A 62 -13.48 0.68 -5.08
C GLY A 62 -13.57 -0.56 -4.19
N ARG A 63 -13.35 -0.38 -2.89
CA ARG A 63 -13.37 -1.48 -1.91
C ARG A 63 -14.65 -2.32 -1.96
N GLN A 64 -15.83 -1.73 -2.15
CA GLN A 64 -17.09 -2.49 -2.21
C GLN A 64 -17.06 -3.62 -3.24
N ARG A 65 -16.30 -3.43 -4.33
CA ARG A 65 -16.14 -4.42 -5.39
C ARG A 65 -15.06 -5.45 -5.11
N PHE A 66 -13.95 -5.05 -4.48
CA PHE A 66 -12.74 -5.89 -4.38
C PHE A 66 -12.49 -6.47 -2.98
N GLY A 67 -13.14 -5.96 -1.93
CA GLY A 67 -13.04 -6.44 -0.55
C GLY A 67 -11.74 -6.06 0.17
N ASP A 68 -10.60 -6.28 -0.47
CA ASP A 68 -9.25 -6.10 0.08
C ASP A 68 -8.31 -5.32 -0.86
N PHE A 69 -7.22 -4.78 -0.30
CA PHE A 69 -6.30 -3.91 -1.03
C PHE A 69 -5.56 -4.66 -2.14
N THR A 70 -5.07 -5.87 -1.85
CA THR A 70 -4.44 -6.75 -2.83
C THR A 70 -5.33 -6.99 -4.06
N SER A 71 -6.61 -7.29 -3.84
CA SER A 71 -7.58 -7.56 -4.90
C SER A 71 -7.82 -6.33 -5.76
N LEU A 72 -7.87 -5.13 -5.17
CA LEU A 72 -7.96 -3.88 -5.91
C LEU A 72 -6.73 -3.65 -6.79
N ILE A 73 -5.51 -3.69 -6.23
CA ILE A 73 -4.29 -3.36 -6.99
C ILE A 73 -4.02 -4.39 -8.09
N ARG A 74 -4.35 -5.67 -7.87
CA ARG A 74 -4.27 -6.71 -8.91
C ARG A 74 -5.30 -6.52 -10.01
N ALA A 75 -6.45 -5.92 -9.73
CA ALA A 75 -7.44 -5.62 -10.77
C ALA A 75 -7.08 -4.34 -11.56
N TYR A 76 -6.44 -3.38 -10.91
CA TYR A 76 -6.08 -2.09 -11.50
C TYR A 76 -4.78 -2.18 -12.33
N SER A 77 -3.68 -2.62 -11.73
CA SER A 77 -2.34 -2.57 -12.30
C SER A 77 -2.10 -3.65 -13.35
N GLN A 78 -1.89 -3.27 -14.62
CA GLN A 78 -1.69 -4.22 -15.72
C GLN A 78 -0.52 -5.20 -15.50
N PRO A 79 0.66 -4.78 -14.98
CA PRO A 79 1.79 -5.68 -14.70
C PRO A 79 1.46 -6.88 -13.80
N ILE A 80 0.52 -6.73 -12.85
CA ILE A 80 0.16 -7.77 -11.88
C ILE A 80 -1.26 -8.31 -12.04
N ASN A 81 -1.97 -7.89 -13.09
CA ASN A 81 -3.34 -8.29 -13.35
C ASN A 81 -3.39 -9.62 -14.11
N PRO A 82 -4.04 -10.68 -13.55
CA PRO A 82 -4.10 -11.98 -14.20
C PRO A 82 -4.85 -11.96 -15.55
N LEU A 83 -5.73 -11.00 -15.80
CA LEU A 83 -6.44 -10.86 -17.08
C LEU A 83 -5.49 -10.50 -18.25
N TRP A 84 -4.27 -10.04 -17.94
CA TRP A 84 -3.22 -9.68 -18.90
C TRP A 84 -2.11 -10.73 -19.05
N LEU A 85 -2.27 -11.92 -18.43
CA LEU A 85 -1.43 -13.09 -18.69
C LEU A 85 -1.79 -13.75 -20.03
N GLY A 86 -0.96 -14.66 -20.51
CA GLY A 86 -1.14 -15.27 -21.84
C GLY A 86 -2.47 -16.03 -22.02
N ASP A 87 -2.94 -16.67 -20.95
CA ASP A 87 -4.26 -17.31 -20.82
C ASP A 87 -5.35 -16.37 -20.28
N GLY A 88 -4.95 -15.16 -19.87
CA GLY A 88 -5.82 -14.12 -19.36
C GLY A 88 -6.80 -13.61 -20.43
N MET A 89 -7.97 -13.16 -19.96
CA MET A 89 -9.09 -12.72 -20.82
C MET A 89 -8.69 -11.76 -21.95
N PHE A 90 -7.72 -10.87 -21.73
CA PHE A 90 -7.33 -9.88 -22.74
C PHE A 90 -6.36 -10.41 -23.78
N CYS A 91 -5.48 -11.36 -23.42
CA CYS A 91 -4.39 -11.83 -24.29
C CYS A 91 -4.57 -13.24 -24.85
N ARG A 92 -5.47 -14.07 -24.29
CA ARG A 92 -5.83 -15.38 -24.85
C ARG A 92 -6.37 -15.25 -26.29
N PRO A 93 -6.32 -16.29 -27.13
CA PRO A 93 -6.90 -16.26 -28.47
C PRO A 93 -8.35 -15.75 -28.46
N GLY A 94 -8.66 -14.78 -29.33
CA GLY A 94 -9.96 -14.10 -29.38
C GLY A 94 -10.16 -12.99 -28.33
N GLY A 95 -9.21 -12.78 -27.42
CA GLY A 95 -9.20 -11.66 -26.49
C GLY A 95 -8.97 -10.32 -27.19
N ARG A 96 -9.53 -9.23 -26.65
CA ARG A 96 -9.50 -7.89 -27.28
C ARG A 96 -8.11 -7.31 -27.57
N ALA A 97 -7.06 -7.83 -26.91
CA ALA A 97 -5.69 -7.40 -27.07
C ALA A 97 -4.78 -8.52 -27.63
N ALA A 98 -5.35 -9.68 -27.98
CA ALA A 98 -4.60 -10.79 -28.55
C ALA A 98 -3.90 -10.34 -29.85
N GLY A 99 -2.63 -10.70 -30.00
CA GLY A 99 -1.81 -10.31 -31.15
C GLY A 99 -1.32 -8.85 -31.17
N THR A 100 -1.69 -8.03 -30.17
CA THR A 100 -1.17 -6.66 -30.05
C THR A 100 0.15 -6.61 -29.28
N GLU A 101 0.86 -5.48 -29.38
CA GLU A 101 2.09 -5.24 -28.59
C GLU A 101 1.86 -5.39 -27.07
N ALA A 102 0.66 -5.06 -26.57
CA ALA A 102 0.32 -5.20 -25.16
C ALA A 102 0.32 -6.66 -24.67
N CYS A 103 0.27 -7.63 -25.59
CA CYS A 103 0.34 -9.07 -25.34
C CYS A 103 1.56 -9.71 -26.05
N ALA A 104 2.59 -8.93 -26.38
CA ALA A 104 3.86 -9.45 -26.90
C ALA A 104 4.51 -10.45 -25.92
N ALA A 105 5.22 -11.44 -26.46
CA ALA A 105 5.75 -12.57 -25.70
C ALA A 105 6.66 -12.15 -24.53
N ASP A 106 7.49 -11.13 -24.75
CA ASP A 106 8.38 -10.54 -23.74
C ASP A 106 7.59 -9.87 -22.61
N ARG A 107 6.51 -9.13 -22.92
CA ARG A 107 5.62 -8.52 -21.93
C ARG A 107 4.87 -9.55 -21.11
N LEU A 108 4.36 -10.60 -21.75
CA LEU A 108 3.69 -11.72 -21.07
C LEU A 108 4.65 -12.44 -20.12
N ALA A 109 5.85 -12.77 -20.59
CA ALA A 109 6.89 -13.41 -19.77
C ALA A 109 7.30 -12.53 -18.59
N ARG A 110 7.41 -11.21 -18.79
CA ARG A 110 7.69 -10.25 -17.72
C ARG A 110 6.56 -10.22 -16.68
N ARG A 111 5.29 -10.14 -17.09
CA ARG A 111 4.14 -10.17 -16.15
C ARG A 111 4.10 -11.46 -15.34
N ALA A 112 4.28 -12.62 -16.00
CA ALA A 112 4.32 -13.91 -15.35
C ALA A 112 5.43 -14.00 -14.29
N ARG A 113 6.65 -13.59 -14.64
CA ARG A 113 7.77 -13.50 -13.67
C ARG A 113 7.46 -12.56 -12.52
N LEU A 114 6.94 -11.37 -12.81
CA LEU A 114 6.64 -10.36 -11.78
C LEU A 114 5.62 -10.87 -10.76
N GLN A 115 4.58 -11.57 -11.20
CA GLN A 115 3.57 -12.17 -10.32
C GLN A 115 4.12 -13.31 -9.44
N GLN A 116 5.25 -13.90 -9.81
CA GLN A 116 5.93 -14.96 -9.06
C GLN A 116 7.12 -14.45 -8.24
N THR A 117 7.59 -13.22 -8.49
CA THR A 117 8.80 -12.67 -7.86
C THR A 117 8.61 -12.61 -6.33
N PRO A 118 9.46 -13.28 -5.54
CA PRO A 118 9.38 -13.23 -4.08
C PRO A 118 9.86 -11.87 -3.56
N TRP A 119 9.43 -11.49 -2.35
CA TRP A 119 9.75 -10.18 -1.76
C TRP A 119 11.24 -9.84 -1.81
N ARG A 120 12.13 -10.79 -1.51
CA ARG A 120 13.58 -10.57 -1.47
C ARG A 120 14.23 -10.25 -2.83
N GLU A 121 13.55 -10.59 -3.92
CA GLU A 121 14.02 -10.37 -5.30
C GLU A 121 13.44 -9.10 -5.93
N LEU A 122 12.57 -8.39 -5.22
CA LEU A 122 12.16 -7.05 -5.64
C LEU A 122 13.31 -6.06 -5.45
N ASP A 123 13.32 -5.02 -6.28
CA ASP A 123 14.29 -3.94 -6.20
C ASP A 123 14.39 -3.37 -4.76
N ALA A 124 15.61 -3.14 -4.28
CA ALA A 124 15.84 -2.75 -2.88
C ALA A 124 15.28 -1.37 -2.54
N GLU A 125 15.39 -0.40 -3.44
CA GLU A 125 14.84 0.95 -3.27
C GLU A 125 13.30 0.87 -3.21
N LEU A 126 12.68 0.14 -4.15
CA LEU A 126 11.23 -0.02 -4.18
C LEU A 126 10.68 -0.77 -2.96
N ARG A 127 11.39 -1.79 -2.46
CA ARG A 127 11.04 -2.46 -1.20
C ARG A 127 11.03 -1.49 -0.04
N GLN A 128 12.03 -0.62 0.05
CA GLN A 128 12.12 0.36 1.12
C GLN A 128 10.95 1.37 1.06
N VAL A 129 10.63 1.89 -0.13
CA VAL A 129 9.47 2.78 -0.34
C VAL A 129 8.17 2.13 0.12
N VAL A 130 7.94 0.87 -0.25
CA VAL A 130 6.73 0.13 0.15
C VAL A 130 6.70 -0.09 1.66
N LEU A 131 7.83 -0.42 2.29
CA LEU A 131 7.91 -0.60 3.74
C LEU A 131 7.67 0.71 4.48
N ASP A 132 8.21 1.83 4.00
CA ASP A 132 8.00 3.15 4.60
C ASP A 132 6.55 3.61 4.47
N TRP A 133 5.94 3.43 3.29
CA TRP A 133 4.51 3.65 3.08
C TRP A 133 3.68 2.78 4.01
N ALA A 134 3.92 1.47 4.03
CA ALA A 134 3.15 0.54 4.86
C ALA A 134 3.32 0.79 6.36
N ALA A 135 4.43 1.40 6.78
CA ALA A 135 4.68 1.80 8.16
C ALA A 135 4.11 3.18 8.53
N GLY A 136 3.46 3.89 7.60
CA GLY A 136 2.96 5.25 7.82
C GLY A 136 4.07 6.29 7.97
N ARG A 137 5.23 6.07 7.35
CA ARG A 137 6.40 6.98 7.40
C ARG A 137 6.53 7.91 6.21
N THR A 138 5.57 7.89 5.29
CA THR A 138 5.58 8.73 4.09
C THR A 138 4.37 9.66 4.09
N ASN A 139 4.53 10.81 3.43
CA ASN A 139 3.42 11.71 3.13
C ASN A 139 2.87 11.40 1.74
N ASN A 140 1.60 11.74 1.49
CA ASN A 140 0.99 11.60 0.17
C ASN A 140 1.50 12.69 -0.78
N PRO A 141 2.27 12.36 -1.84
CA PRO A 141 2.79 13.36 -2.78
C PRO A 141 1.74 13.76 -3.85
N VAL A 142 0.62 13.06 -3.94
CA VAL A 142 -0.41 13.23 -4.98
C VAL A 142 -1.82 13.23 -4.37
N PRO A 143 -2.15 14.19 -3.49
CA PRO A 143 -3.48 14.27 -2.88
C PRO A 143 -4.57 14.46 -3.94
N GLY A 144 -5.65 13.71 -3.80
CA GLY A 144 -6.79 13.64 -4.72
C GLY A 144 -6.57 12.70 -5.91
N ALA A 145 -5.33 12.25 -6.18
CA ALA A 145 -5.10 11.39 -7.35
C ALA A 145 -5.69 10.00 -7.13
N VAL A 146 -6.60 9.60 -8.02
CA VAL A 146 -7.26 8.28 -8.05
C VAL A 146 -6.98 7.50 -9.33
N GLU A 147 -6.34 8.15 -10.31
CA GLU A 147 -5.92 7.55 -11.57
C GLU A 147 -4.45 7.88 -11.87
N PHE A 148 -3.74 6.99 -12.56
CA PHE A 148 -2.43 7.29 -13.11
C PHE A 148 -2.18 6.55 -14.43
N ALA A 149 -1.40 7.16 -15.33
CA ALA A 149 -0.98 6.52 -16.58
C ALA A 149 0.24 7.22 -17.20
N ALA A 150 0.76 6.66 -18.28
CA ALA A 150 1.67 7.39 -19.17
C ALA A 150 0.98 8.64 -19.75
N GLU A 151 1.76 9.68 -20.06
CA GLU A 151 1.24 11.01 -20.45
C GLU A 151 0.20 10.95 -21.58
N SER A 152 0.45 10.20 -22.65
CA SER A 152 -0.48 10.11 -23.79
C SER A 152 -1.83 9.50 -23.41
N VAL A 153 -1.82 8.51 -22.51
CA VAL A 153 -3.03 7.88 -21.99
C VAL A 153 -3.76 8.82 -21.04
N ALA A 154 -3.03 9.51 -20.16
CA ALA A 154 -3.59 10.49 -19.24
C ALA A 154 -4.20 11.71 -19.96
N ALA A 155 -3.53 12.24 -20.99
CA ALA A 155 -4.05 13.32 -21.82
C ALA A 155 -5.38 12.92 -22.50
N SER A 156 -5.43 11.69 -23.03
CA SER A 156 -6.67 11.14 -23.59
C SER A 156 -7.78 10.98 -22.55
N PHE A 157 -7.43 10.65 -21.30
CA PHE A 157 -8.38 10.57 -20.19
C PHE A 157 -8.92 11.96 -19.83
N LEU A 158 -8.04 12.95 -19.64
CA LEU A 158 -8.42 14.33 -19.30
C LEU A 158 -9.33 14.94 -20.37
N ALA A 159 -9.03 14.73 -21.66
CA ALA A 159 -9.86 15.23 -22.76
C ALA A 159 -11.29 14.65 -22.75
N ARG A 160 -11.49 13.43 -22.24
CA ARG A 160 -12.82 12.78 -22.14
C ARG A 160 -13.54 13.07 -20.83
N ASN A 161 -12.85 13.64 -19.84
CA ASN A 161 -13.36 13.86 -18.49
C ASN A 161 -13.06 15.31 -18.08
N PRO A 162 -13.85 16.29 -18.53
CA PRO A 162 -13.55 17.72 -18.35
C PRO A 162 -13.48 18.19 -16.89
N GLY A 163 -14.09 17.45 -15.95
CA GLY A 163 -13.96 17.70 -14.51
C GLY A 163 -12.70 17.09 -13.87
N ALA A 164 -11.91 16.30 -14.59
CA ALA A 164 -10.68 15.70 -14.09
C ALA A 164 -9.48 16.65 -14.28
N VAL A 165 -8.55 16.63 -13.32
CA VAL A 165 -7.38 17.50 -13.31
C VAL A 165 -6.09 16.71 -13.10
N ARG A 166 -5.01 17.16 -13.74
CA ARG A 166 -3.67 16.65 -13.49
C ARG A 166 -3.17 17.17 -12.14
N VAL A 167 -2.91 16.25 -11.20
CA VAL A 167 -2.36 16.57 -9.87
C VAL A 167 -0.85 16.73 -9.94
N ALA A 168 -0.17 15.77 -10.58
CA ALA A 168 1.28 15.78 -10.71
C ALA A 168 1.75 15.08 -11.98
N ARG A 169 2.96 15.45 -12.41
CA ARG A 169 3.71 14.74 -13.45
C ARG A 169 5.08 14.39 -12.90
N ILE A 170 5.30 13.11 -12.62
CA ILE A 170 6.61 12.58 -12.19
C ILE A 170 7.17 11.78 -13.35
N HIS A 171 6.86 10.49 -13.42
CA HIS A 171 7.08 9.67 -14.60
C HIS A 171 5.77 9.18 -15.21
N ASN A 172 4.83 8.84 -14.35
CA ASN A 172 3.42 8.82 -14.67
C ASN A 172 2.78 10.20 -14.47
N THR A 173 1.59 10.33 -15.04
CA THR A 173 0.69 11.46 -14.87
C THR A 173 -0.40 11.03 -13.93
N PHE A 174 -0.52 11.72 -12.80
CA PHE A 174 -1.46 11.42 -11.73
C PHE A 174 -2.64 12.36 -11.83
N VAL A 175 -3.85 11.80 -11.77
CA VAL A 175 -5.09 12.51 -12.10
C VAL A 175 -6.08 12.37 -10.96
N ALA A 176 -6.65 13.50 -10.55
CA ALA A 176 -7.83 13.57 -9.71
C ALA A 176 -9.06 13.70 -10.60
N THR A 177 -10.11 12.93 -10.31
CA THR A 177 -11.44 13.14 -10.89
C THR A 177 -12.16 14.28 -10.15
N GLU A 178 -13.28 14.76 -10.69
CA GLU A 178 -14.11 15.78 -10.04
C GLU A 178 -14.50 15.38 -8.61
N GLY A 179 -14.98 14.16 -8.40
CA GLY A 179 -15.35 13.66 -7.07
C GLY A 179 -14.17 13.63 -6.09
N SER A 180 -12.98 13.26 -6.56
CA SER A 180 -11.78 13.16 -5.70
C SER A 180 -11.15 14.51 -5.31
N GLN A 181 -11.47 15.59 -6.02
CA GLN A 181 -10.98 16.93 -5.69
C GLN A 181 -11.64 17.51 -4.44
N GLY A 182 -12.86 17.06 -4.12
CA GLY A 182 -13.68 17.61 -3.03
C GLY A 182 -13.64 16.80 -1.73
N TRP A 183 -12.74 15.82 -1.59
CA TRP A 183 -12.73 14.95 -0.41
C TRP A 183 -12.43 15.73 0.87
N SER A 184 -13.37 15.71 1.81
CA SER A 184 -13.23 16.32 3.13
C SER A 184 -12.28 15.54 4.04
N VAL A 185 -12.05 14.26 3.76
CA VAL A 185 -11.14 13.40 4.50
C VAL A 185 -10.26 12.64 3.51
N MET A 186 -8.99 13.03 3.45
CA MET A 186 -7.99 12.31 2.68
C MET A 186 -7.59 11.06 3.44
N PRO A 187 -7.44 9.91 2.76
CA PRO A 187 -6.93 8.72 3.42
C PRO A 187 -5.44 8.88 3.77
N TRP A 188 -5.03 8.28 4.88
CA TRP A 188 -3.63 8.20 5.31
C TRP A 188 -3.27 6.76 5.69
N VAL A 189 -1.97 6.49 5.83
CA VAL A 189 -1.50 5.25 6.47
C VAL A 189 -1.13 5.60 7.90
N GLU A 190 -1.95 5.15 8.84
CA GLU A 190 -1.66 5.25 10.26
C GLU A 190 -0.44 4.39 10.57
N ALA A 191 0.54 4.96 11.29
CA ALA A 191 1.71 4.23 11.71
C ALA A 191 1.33 3.01 12.55
N ALA A 192 2.04 1.90 12.36
CA ALA A 192 1.95 0.79 13.28
C ALA A 192 2.25 1.33 14.68
N ALA A 193 1.33 1.14 15.63
CA ALA A 193 1.64 1.41 17.03
C ALA A 193 2.94 0.66 17.33
N ARG A 194 4.01 1.41 17.61
CA ARG A 194 5.24 0.80 18.11
C ARG A 194 4.76 0.01 19.32
N ALA A 195 4.85 -1.32 19.26
CA ALA A 195 4.71 -2.11 20.46
C ALA A 195 5.72 -1.47 21.40
N ALA A 196 5.24 -0.75 22.41
CA ALA A 196 6.11 -0.14 23.38
C ALA A 196 6.90 -1.33 23.91
N SER A 197 8.17 -1.41 23.54
CA SER A 197 9.11 -2.31 24.17
C SER A 197 9.14 -1.79 25.60
N LEU A 198 8.20 -2.26 26.43
CA LEU A 198 8.30 -2.05 27.85
C LEU A 198 9.67 -2.63 28.20
N PRO A 199 10.61 -1.82 28.72
CA PRO A 199 11.87 -2.37 29.14
C PRO A 199 11.56 -3.49 30.12
N LEU A 200 11.96 -4.72 29.78
CA LEU A 200 11.85 -5.92 30.61
C LEU A 200 12.71 -5.82 31.90
N GLY A 201 13.11 -4.61 32.31
CA GLY A 201 14.17 -4.33 33.27
C GLY A 201 13.73 -3.82 34.65
N THR A 202 12.44 -3.76 34.98
CA THR A 202 11.99 -3.22 36.29
C THR A 202 10.90 -4.04 37.00
N ALA A 203 10.83 -5.35 36.74
CA ALA A 203 9.91 -6.25 37.45
C ALA A 203 10.58 -7.15 38.52
N LEU A 204 11.79 -6.82 38.98
CA LEU A 204 12.52 -7.67 39.94
C LEU A 204 13.20 -6.91 41.10
N MET A 205 12.49 -6.00 41.80
CA MET A 205 12.94 -5.51 43.13
C MET A 205 11.76 -5.07 44.03
N ALA A 206 10.70 -5.89 44.14
CA ALA A 206 9.62 -5.65 45.11
C ALA A 206 9.20 -6.94 45.85
N ALA A 207 10.15 -7.83 46.14
CA ALA A 207 9.89 -9.08 46.87
C ALA A 207 10.90 -9.39 47.99
N THR A 208 11.69 -8.42 48.47
CA THR A 208 12.66 -8.64 49.57
C THR A 208 12.60 -7.59 50.69
N ALA A 209 11.53 -6.80 50.79
CA ALA A 209 11.31 -5.87 51.92
C ALA A 209 10.26 -6.37 52.94
N GLY A 210 9.79 -7.62 52.83
CA GLY A 210 8.73 -8.18 53.68
C GLY A 210 9.17 -9.19 54.74
N ALA A 211 10.48 -9.51 54.86
CA ALA A 211 10.96 -10.56 55.77
C ALA A 211 11.88 -10.06 56.90
N ALA A 212 12.21 -8.76 56.96
CA ALA A 212 13.10 -8.20 57.99
C ALA A 212 12.38 -7.54 59.18
N LEU A 213 11.05 -7.37 59.13
CA LEU A 213 10.27 -6.73 60.20
C LEU A 213 9.55 -7.70 61.15
N ALA A 214 9.64 -9.01 60.92
CA ALA A 214 8.99 -10.03 61.76
C ALA A 214 9.90 -10.64 62.85
N TRP A 215 11.18 -10.25 62.94
CA TRP A 215 12.13 -10.82 63.91
C TRP A 215 12.44 -9.90 65.12
N ALA A 216 11.91 -8.67 65.17
CA ALA A 216 12.19 -7.73 66.26
C ALA A 216 11.11 -7.66 67.35
N TYR A 217 9.99 -8.38 67.24
CA TYR A 217 8.84 -8.24 68.16
C TYR A 217 8.66 -9.41 69.14
N ARG A 218 9.74 -10.12 69.49
CA ARG A 218 9.65 -11.33 70.32
C ARG A 218 10.64 -11.39 71.49
N GLN A 219 10.98 -10.25 72.10
CA GLN A 219 11.71 -10.24 73.39
C GLN A 219 11.28 -9.07 74.28
N SER A 220 10.19 -9.25 75.03
CA SER A 220 9.96 -8.54 76.30
C SER A 220 9.12 -9.44 77.21
N PRO A 221 9.61 -9.83 78.41
CA PRO A 221 8.84 -10.57 79.39
C PRO A 221 7.91 -9.65 80.20
N PRO A 222 6.85 -10.19 80.83
CA PRO A 222 5.86 -9.39 81.53
C PRO A 222 6.34 -8.97 82.93
N THR A 223 6.04 -7.72 83.29
CA THR A 223 5.91 -7.23 84.67
C THR A 223 4.68 -6.36 84.74
#